data_AF-A0AAN0NEZ4-F1
#
_entry.id   AF-A0AAN0NEZ4-F1
#
_cell.length_a   1.000
_cell.length_b   1.000
_cell.length_c   1.000
_cell.angle_alpha   90.00
_cell.angle_beta   90.00
_cell.angle_gamma   90.00
#
_symmetry.space_group_name_H-M   'P 1'
#
loop_
_entity.id
_entity.type
_entity.pdbx_description
1 polymer ?
#
loop_
_entity_poly.entity_id
_entity_poly.type
_entity_poly.pdbx_seq_one_letter_code
_entity_poly.pdbx_strand_id
1 'polypeptide(L)'
;MRFVVHHSIQRREVQIDNLGAIAPGHIADMLVVDSLEAIYPSRVFYEGKQVASKGSLDVEIPTHMDPIELENTVFVDELNLSDFEIVAPIENGTIMMHGIEYHSPHSSITTVSQFEMEVVDSKVMLPESFNFVVM
;
A
#
# COMPACT_ATOMS: atom_id res chain seq x y z
N MET A 1 -38.47 -1.10 3.39
CA MET A 1 -37.27 -0.33 3.74
C MET A 1 -36.53 -1.06 4.85
N ARG A 2 -35.31 -1.51 4.61
CA ARG A 2 -34.50 -2.27 5.58
C ARG A 2 -33.28 -1.44 5.96
N PHE A 3 -32.85 -1.56 7.22
CA PHE A 3 -31.67 -0.87 7.73
C PHE A 3 -30.55 -1.89 7.94
N VAL A 4 -29.33 -1.51 7.57
CA VAL A 4 -28.12 -2.29 7.82
C VAL A 4 -27.14 -1.41 8.60
N VAL A 5 -26.50 -2.02 9.60
CA VAL A 5 -25.45 -1.36 10.39
C VAL A 5 -24.09 -1.85 9.91
N HIS A 6 -23.22 -0.92 9.56
CA HIS A 6 -21.96 -1.22 8.87
C HIS A 6 -20.81 -1.66 9.82
N HIS A 7 -20.95 -1.52 11.15
CA HIS A 7 -19.83 -1.68 12.11
C HIS A 7 -20.05 -2.68 13.26
N SER A 8 -21.01 -3.61 13.15
CA SER A 8 -21.41 -4.45 14.30
C SER A 8 -20.30 -5.36 14.86
N ILE A 9 -19.37 -5.84 14.03
CA ILE A 9 -18.23 -6.66 14.47
C ILE A 9 -17.04 -5.78 14.87
N GLN A 10 -16.74 -4.74 14.09
CA GLN A 10 -15.63 -3.81 14.35
C GLN A 10 -15.75 -3.07 15.69
N ARG A 11 -16.98 -2.82 16.17
CA ARG A 11 -17.22 -2.21 17.49
C ARG A 11 -16.53 -2.97 18.63
N ARG A 12 -16.60 -4.31 18.63
CA ARG A 12 -16.00 -5.13 19.69
C ARG A 12 -14.48 -5.02 19.73
N GLU A 13 -13.87 -4.77 18.58
CA GLU A 13 -12.42 -4.69 18.41
C GLU A 13 -11.87 -3.30 18.75
N VAL A 14 -12.63 -2.23 18.46
CA VAL A 14 -12.20 -0.83 18.66
C VAL A 14 -12.71 -0.22 19.97
N GLN A 15 -13.49 -0.95 20.77
CA GLN A 15 -14.05 -0.49 22.07
C GLN A 15 -14.80 0.86 22.03
N ILE A 16 -15.39 1.20 20.88
CA ILE A 16 -16.24 2.40 20.76
C ILE A 16 -17.64 2.03 21.26
N ASP A 17 -18.00 2.55 22.41
CA ASP A 17 -19.37 2.43 22.90
C ASP A 17 -20.32 3.25 22.02
N ASN A 18 -21.53 2.74 21.81
CA ASN A 18 -22.61 3.36 21.01
C ASN A 18 -22.46 3.32 19.48
N LEU A 19 -21.49 2.59 18.91
CA LEU A 19 -21.39 2.31 17.46
C LEU A 19 -21.88 0.88 17.11
N GLY A 20 -22.29 0.63 15.87
CA GLY A 20 -22.48 -0.75 15.38
C GLY A 20 -23.82 -1.42 15.75
N ALA A 21 -24.80 -0.70 16.31
CA ALA A 21 -26.15 -1.19 16.52
C ALA A 21 -27.23 -0.10 16.33
N ILE A 22 -28.45 -0.50 15.98
CA ILE A 22 -29.64 0.40 15.98
C ILE A 22 -30.35 0.26 17.33
N ALA A 23 -30.03 1.14 18.26
CA ALA A 23 -30.64 1.17 19.58
C ALA A 23 -30.64 2.60 20.17
N PRO A 24 -31.54 2.92 21.12
CA PRO A 24 -31.48 4.18 21.84
C PRO A 24 -30.09 4.43 22.45
N GLY A 25 -29.61 5.67 22.37
CA GLY A 25 -28.27 6.05 22.83
C GLY A 25 -27.12 5.69 21.89
N HIS A 26 -27.39 5.04 20.75
CA HIS A 26 -26.38 4.74 19.73
C HIS A 26 -26.27 5.86 18.68
N ILE A 27 -25.07 6.00 18.10
CA ILE A 27 -24.82 6.91 16.99
C ILE A 27 -25.63 6.43 15.78
N ALA A 28 -26.31 7.35 15.13
CA ALA A 28 -27.21 7.08 14.01
C ALA A 28 -26.45 6.94 12.68
N ASP A 29 -25.50 5.99 12.67
CA ASP A 29 -24.72 5.59 11.49
C ASP A 29 -25.37 4.36 10.87
N MET A 30 -26.03 4.55 9.73
CA MET A 30 -26.85 3.50 9.14
C MET A 30 -26.99 3.62 7.63
N LEU A 31 -27.16 2.46 7.00
CA LEU A 31 -27.46 2.33 5.59
C LEU A 31 -28.93 1.93 5.44
N VAL A 32 -29.64 2.61 4.54
CA VAL A 32 -30.95 2.15 4.08
C VAL A 32 -30.73 1.36 2.80
N VAL A 33 -31.20 0.12 2.78
CA VAL A 33 -31.05 -0.77 1.62
C VAL A 33 -32.41 -1.34 1.21
N ASP A 34 -32.53 -1.62 -0.08
CA ASP A 34 -33.74 -2.20 -0.66
C ASP A 34 -33.73 -3.74 -0.60
N SER A 35 -32.54 -4.35 -0.66
CA SER A 35 -32.32 -5.80 -0.55
C SER A 35 -31.22 -6.14 0.46
N LEU A 36 -31.35 -7.28 1.14
CA LEU A 36 -30.27 -7.86 1.95
C LEU A 36 -29.40 -8.85 1.15
N GLU A 37 -29.87 -9.31 0.00
CA GLU A 37 -29.11 -10.17 -0.91
C GLU A 37 -28.09 -9.35 -1.71
N ALA A 38 -28.47 -8.12 -2.06
CA ALA A 38 -27.63 -7.17 -2.77
C ALA A 38 -27.60 -5.85 -1.99
N ILE A 39 -26.49 -5.61 -1.28
CA ILE A 39 -26.31 -4.44 -0.42
C ILE A 39 -25.92 -3.23 -1.27
N TYR A 40 -26.94 -2.54 -1.80
CA TYR A 40 -26.80 -1.24 -2.43
C TYR A 40 -27.52 -0.19 -1.58
N PRO A 41 -26.81 0.76 -0.95
CA PRO A 41 -27.43 1.80 -0.14
C PRO A 41 -28.28 2.73 -1.00
N SER A 42 -29.59 2.79 -0.72
CA SER A 42 -30.46 3.82 -1.29
C SER A 42 -30.29 5.15 -0.57
N ARG A 43 -29.92 5.12 0.72
CA ARG A 43 -29.53 6.27 1.55
C ARG A 43 -28.45 5.91 2.55
N VAL A 44 -27.62 6.88 2.90
CA VAL A 44 -26.57 6.77 3.92
C VAL A 44 -26.76 7.86 4.96
N PHE A 45 -26.77 7.46 6.23
CA PHE A 45 -26.79 8.37 7.37
C PHE A 45 -25.49 8.27 8.15
N TYR A 46 -24.93 9.43 8.48
CA TYR A 46 -23.76 9.59 9.34
C TYR A 46 -24.10 10.61 10.43
N GLU A 47 -23.94 10.22 11.70
CA GLU A 47 -24.32 10.99 12.89
C GLU A 47 -25.75 11.56 12.82
N GLY A 48 -26.68 10.79 12.24
CA GLY A 48 -28.09 11.17 12.08
C GLY A 48 -28.39 12.11 10.92
N LYS A 49 -27.40 12.49 10.11
CA LYS A 49 -27.58 13.31 8.90
C LYS A 49 -27.51 12.42 7.65
N GLN A 50 -28.40 12.65 6.69
CA GLN A 50 -28.28 12.00 5.38
C GLN A 50 -27.09 12.63 4.63
N VAL A 51 -26.09 11.82 4.29
CA VAL A 51 -24.86 12.28 3.62
C VAL A 51 -24.74 11.77 2.18
N ALA A 52 -25.53 10.77 1.81
CA ALA A 52 -25.59 10.27 0.44
C ALA A 52 -26.98 9.71 0.12
N SER A 53 -27.39 9.87 -1.13
CA SER A 53 -28.63 9.31 -1.66
C SER A 53 -28.46 8.91 -3.12
N LYS A 54 -29.15 7.84 -3.53
CA LYS A 54 -29.17 7.37 -4.93
C LYS A 54 -27.77 7.16 -5.55
N GLY A 55 -26.81 6.74 -4.75
CA GLY A 55 -25.42 6.51 -5.18
C GLY A 55 -24.58 7.77 -5.38
N SER A 56 -25.00 8.92 -4.86
CA SER A 56 -24.23 10.18 -4.89
C SER A 56 -24.17 10.83 -3.50
N LEU A 57 -23.12 11.60 -3.25
CA LEU A 57 -22.98 12.36 -2.02
C LEU A 57 -23.96 13.55 -2.02
N ASP A 58 -24.65 13.73 -0.90
CA ASP A 58 -25.54 14.88 -0.65
C ASP A 58 -24.78 16.01 0.06
N VAL A 59 -23.51 15.79 0.42
CA VAL A 59 -22.65 16.73 1.14
C VAL A 59 -21.31 16.90 0.40
N GLU A 60 -20.70 18.07 0.56
CA GLU A 60 -19.32 18.28 0.13
C GLU A 60 -18.37 17.62 1.12
N ILE A 61 -17.37 16.90 0.60
CA ILE A 61 -16.24 16.42 1.41
C ILE A 61 -15.16 17.48 1.28
N PRO A 62 -14.80 18.19 2.38
CA PRO A 62 -13.75 19.18 2.31
C PRO A 62 -12.43 18.50 1.93
N THR A 63 -11.76 19.01 0.92
CA THR A 63 -10.39 18.61 0.63
C THR A 63 -9.49 19.20 1.71
N HIS A 64 -8.93 18.34 2.56
CA HIS A 64 -7.79 18.71 3.40
C HIS A 64 -6.54 18.48 2.57
N MET A 65 -5.70 19.51 2.43
CA MET A 65 -4.33 19.33 1.96
C MET A 65 -3.42 19.70 3.10
N ASP A 66 -2.65 18.73 3.57
CA ASP A 66 -1.62 18.98 4.56
C ASP A 66 -0.41 19.65 3.87
N PRO A 67 0.23 20.68 4.45
CA PRO A 67 1.37 21.34 3.81
C PRO A 67 2.49 20.39 3.40
N ILE A 68 2.69 19.29 4.14
CA ILE A 68 3.70 18.26 3.83
C ILE A 68 3.40 17.53 2.51
N GLU A 69 2.15 17.44 2.09
CA GLU A 69 1.76 16.84 0.81
C GLU A 69 2.17 17.70 -0.39
N LEU A 70 2.51 18.96 -0.14
CA LEU A 70 3.03 19.90 -1.13
C LEU A 70 4.57 19.96 -1.14
N GLU A 71 5.23 19.32 -0.17
CA GLU A 71 6.68 19.30 -0.10
C GLU A 71 7.26 18.27 -1.07
N ASN A 72 8.37 18.63 -1.71
CA ASN A 72 9.15 17.65 -2.45
C ASN A 72 9.85 16.74 -1.42
N THR A 73 9.48 15.46 -1.37
CA THR A 73 10.08 14.48 -0.47
C THR A 73 11.26 13.72 -1.10
N VAL A 74 11.54 13.95 -2.39
CA VAL A 74 12.66 13.33 -3.10
C VAL A 74 13.88 14.24 -3.00
N PHE A 75 14.73 13.93 -2.02
CA PHE A 75 16.03 14.58 -1.81
C PHE A 75 17.13 13.59 -2.18
N VAL A 76 17.54 13.63 -3.45
CA VAL A 76 18.66 12.82 -3.96
C VAL A 76 19.63 13.73 -4.71
N ASP A 77 20.92 13.43 -4.60
CA ASP A 77 21.96 14.10 -5.38
C ASP A 77 21.86 13.71 -6.87
N GLU A 78 22.62 14.40 -7.73
CA GLU A 78 22.68 14.06 -9.15
C GLU A 78 23.24 12.64 -9.34
N LEU A 79 22.40 11.76 -9.87
CA LEU A 79 22.78 10.38 -10.17
C LEU A 79 23.66 10.33 -11.42
N ASN A 80 24.74 9.58 -11.33
CA ASN A 80 25.67 9.32 -12.43
C ASN A 80 25.80 7.81 -12.67
N LEU A 81 26.40 7.42 -13.81
CA LEU A 81 26.51 6.01 -14.18
C LEU A 81 27.28 5.17 -13.15
N SER A 82 28.25 5.75 -12.44
CA SER A 82 29.05 5.01 -11.45
C SER A 82 28.28 4.65 -10.18
N ASP A 83 27.17 5.34 -9.89
CA ASP A 83 26.28 4.97 -8.77
C ASP A 83 25.55 3.64 -9.02
N PHE A 84 25.54 3.18 -10.28
CA PHE A 84 24.93 1.92 -10.70
C PHE A 84 25.95 0.82 -10.99
N GLU A 85 27.22 1.02 -10.63
CA GLU A 85 28.30 0.05 -10.83
C GLU A 85 28.66 -0.65 -9.51
N ILE A 86 28.89 -1.96 -9.58
CA ILE A 86 29.39 -2.73 -8.43
C ILE A 86 30.92 -2.80 -8.55
N VAL A 87 31.61 -2.09 -7.66
CA VAL A 87 33.08 -2.07 -7.63
C VAL A 87 33.61 -3.34 -6.96
N ALA A 88 34.48 -4.05 -7.68
CA ALA A 88 35.15 -5.25 -7.21
C ALA A 88 36.51 -4.96 -6.57
N PRO A 89 36.99 -5.80 -5.65
CA PRO A 89 38.31 -5.65 -5.01
C PRO A 89 39.49 -6.08 -5.89
N ILE A 90 39.23 -6.52 -7.13
CA ILE A 90 40.24 -6.95 -8.10
C ILE A 90 40.06 -6.16 -9.40
N GLU A 91 41.13 -6.00 -10.18
CA GLU A 91 41.08 -5.24 -11.44
C GLU A 91 40.42 -6.05 -12.57
N ASN A 92 40.84 -7.31 -12.77
CA ASN A 92 40.30 -8.20 -13.79
C ASN A 92 40.29 -9.65 -13.28
N GLY A 93 39.28 -10.46 -13.64
CA GLY A 93 39.21 -11.88 -13.28
C GLY A 93 37.80 -12.36 -12.95
N THR A 94 37.66 -13.35 -12.07
CA THR A 94 36.35 -13.77 -11.54
C THR A 94 36.30 -13.63 -10.02
N ILE A 95 35.12 -13.29 -9.50
CA ILE A 95 34.83 -13.25 -8.07
C ILE A 95 33.61 -14.09 -7.74
N MET A 96 33.58 -14.65 -6.54
CA MET A 96 32.39 -15.27 -5.98
C MET A 96 31.64 -14.24 -5.15
N MET A 97 30.36 -14.03 -5.45
CA MET A 97 29.50 -13.10 -4.72
C MET A 97 28.27 -13.82 -4.14
N HIS A 98 27.77 -13.30 -3.02
CA HIS A 98 26.47 -13.71 -2.49
C HIS A 98 25.41 -12.74 -2.97
N GLY A 99 24.34 -13.26 -3.57
CA GLY A 99 23.20 -12.48 -4.05
C GLY A 99 21.89 -12.99 -3.49
N ILE A 100 20.86 -12.16 -3.60
CA ILE A 100 19.49 -12.50 -3.20
C ILE A 100 18.78 -13.10 -4.40
N GLU A 101 18.32 -14.33 -4.26
CA GLU A 101 17.54 -15.03 -5.28
C GLU A 101 16.06 -15.08 -4.87
N TYR A 102 15.18 -14.66 -5.77
CA TYR A 102 13.74 -14.77 -5.61
C TYR A 102 13.26 -16.13 -6.12
N HIS A 103 12.48 -16.85 -5.31
CA HIS A 103 11.89 -18.13 -5.74
C HIS A 103 10.85 -17.95 -6.85
N SER A 104 10.18 -16.80 -6.89
CA SER A 104 9.33 -16.39 -7.99
C SER A 104 9.14 -14.87 -8.00
N PRO A 105 8.82 -14.25 -9.16
CA PRO A 105 8.57 -12.80 -9.25
C PRO A 105 7.38 -12.28 -8.42
N HIS A 106 6.54 -13.17 -7.90
CA HIS A 106 5.33 -12.84 -7.15
C HIS A 106 5.42 -13.24 -5.67
N SER A 107 6.61 -13.69 -5.22
CA SER A 107 6.85 -14.11 -3.85
C SER A 107 7.87 -13.20 -3.18
N SER A 108 7.63 -12.87 -1.92
CA SER A 108 8.60 -12.19 -1.06
C SER A 108 9.59 -13.16 -0.39
N ILE A 109 9.50 -14.46 -0.70
CA ILE A 109 10.44 -15.46 -0.18
C ILE A 109 11.73 -15.38 -1.00
N THR A 110 12.85 -15.19 -0.31
CA THR A 110 14.18 -15.07 -0.90
C THR A 110 15.16 -16.04 -0.26
N THR A 111 16.19 -16.44 -1.01
CA THR A 111 17.34 -17.20 -0.50
C THR A 111 18.64 -16.47 -0.83
N VAL A 112 19.68 -16.72 -0.04
CA VAL A 112 21.05 -16.30 -0.37
C VAL A 112 21.70 -17.36 -1.26
N SER A 113 22.11 -16.96 -2.46
CA SER A 113 22.75 -17.82 -3.45
C SER A 113 24.15 -17.30 -3.81
N GLN A 114 25.03 -18.19 -4.25
CA GLN A 114 26.40 -17.82 -4.64
C GLN A 114 26.50 -17.76 -6.17
N PHE A 115 27.13 -16.72 -6.70
CA PHE A 115 27.29 -16.49 -8.12
C PHE A 115 28.75 -16.18 -8.43
N GLU A 116 29.30 -16.84 -9.45
CA GLU A 116 30.59 -16.46 -10.01
C GLU A 116 30.37 -15.39 -11.07
N MET A 117 31.02 -14.24 -10.91
CA MET A 117 30.91 -13.11 -11.82
C MET A 117 32.27 -12.72 -12.38
N GLU A 118 32.27 -12.29 -13.64
CA GLU A 118 33.44 -11.69 -14.27
C GLU A 118 33.63 -10.25 -13.77
N VAL A 119 34.88 -9.85 -13.61
CA VAL A 119 35.29 -8.50 -13.27
C VAL A 119 36.18 -7.96 -14.38
N VAL A 120 35.82 -6.78 -14.88
CA VAL A 120 36.59 -6.04 -15.88
C VAL A 120 36.77 -4.60 -15.40
N ASP A 121 37.99 -4.09 -15.41
CA ASP A 121 38.34 -2.72 -14.95
C ASP A 121 37.78 -2.39 -13.55
N SER A 122 37.88 -3.33 -12.61
CA SER A 122 37.33 -3.27 -11.25
C SER A 122 35.80 -3.21 -11.15
N LYS A 123 35.06 -3.56 -12.21
CA LYS A 123 33.60 -3.57 -12.22
C LYS A 123 33.06 -4.98 -12.42
N VAL A 124 32.06 -5.35 -11.63
CA VAL A 124 31.37 -6.64 -11.77
C VAL A 124 30.47 -6.60 -13.00
N MET A 125 30.66 -7.56 -13.90
CA MET A 125 29.86 -7.73 -15.10
C MET A 125 28.63 -8.58 -14.78
N LEU A 126 27.46 -7.95 -14.75
CA LEU A 126 26.19 -8.62 -14.52
C LEU A 126 25.65 -9.22 -15.83
N PRO A 127 25.39 -10.54 -15.92
CA PRO A 127 24.72 -11.15 -17.06
C PRO A 127 23.27 -10.67 -17.21
N GLU A 128 22.71 -10.74 -18.44
CA GLU A 128 21.31 -10.34 -18.72
C GLU A 128 20.27 -11.08 -17.89
N SER A 129 20.59 -12.25 -17.33
CA SER A 129 19.71 -13.01 -16.46
C SER A 129 19.53 -12.40 -15.07
N PHE A 130 20.32 -11.41 -14.69
CA PHE A 130 20.26 -10.75 -13.39
C PHE A 130 19.51 -9.43 -13.48
N ASN A 131 18.69 -9.17 -12.46
CA ASN A 131 18.12 -7.86 -12.24
C ASN A 131 18.99 -7.12 -11.21
N PHE A 132 19.34 -5.88 -11.52
CA PHE A 132 20.06 -5.01 -10.60
C PHE A 132 19.07 -4.05 -9.91
N VAL A 133 19.18 -3.96 -8.58
CA VAL A 133 18.33 -3.09 -7.76
C VAL A 133 19.23 -2.28 -6.84
N VAL A 134 19.13 -0.96 -6.95
CA VAL A 134 19.77 0.02 -6.06
C VAL A 134 18.65 0.71 -5.28
N MET A 135 18.83 0.87 -3.97
CA MET A 135 17.88 1.48 -3.06
C MET A 135 18.53 2.61 -2.30
#